data_AF-A0A9Q1UWU4-F1
#
_entry.id   AF-A0A9Q1UWU4-F1
#
_cell.length_a   1.000
_cell.length_b   1.000
_cell.length_c   1.000
_cell.angle_alpha   90.00
_cell.angle_beta   90.00
_cell.angle_gamma   90.00
#
_symmetry.space_group_name_H-M   'P 1'
#
loop_
_entity.id
_entity.type
_entity.pdbx_description
1 polymer ?
#
loop_
_entity_poly.entity_id
_entity_poly.type
_entity_poly.pdbx_seq_one_letter_code
_entity_poly.pdbx_strand_id
1 'polypeptide(L)'
;MKDNSYFVEIFNKSKETICEKFIKEIEENLEKAIKEEGKNYTFIDVTLMDDVVLDKLIHTLIKSNLTAFTKINKFEEPIKKEDTGEFIYKKTLYVQLNMNP
;
A
#
# COMPACT_ATOMS: atom_id res chain seq x y z
N MET A 1 28.48 9.69 22.73
CA MET A 1 27.16 9.20 22.27
C MET A 1 27.34 8.80 20.81
N LYS A 2 26.97 7.57 20.42
CA LYS A 2 27.07 7.13 19.02
C LYS A 2 26.08 7.93 18.18
N ASP A 3 26.55 8.39 17.03
CA ASP A 3 25.84 9.27 16.11
C ASP A 3 24.56 8.56 15.59
N ASN A 4 23.40 8.97 16.12
CA ASN A 4 22.09 8.43 15.74
C ASN A 4 21.64 8.88 14.34
N SER A 5 22.36 9.83 13.73
CA SER A 5 22.08 10.36 12.39
C SER A 5 22.16 9.30 11.30
N TYR A 6 23.18 8.43 11.35
CA TYR A 6 23.40 7.35 10.39
C TYR A 6 22.28 6.30 10.39
N PHE A 7 21.78 5.94 11.57
CA PHE A 7 20.66 4.99 11.69
C PHE A 7 19.35 5.59 11.19
N VAL A 8 19.11 6.88 11.43
CA VAL A 8 17.94 7.59 10.92
C VAL A 8 18.00 7.71 9.38
N GLU A 9 19.17 7.95 8.81
CA GLU A 9 19.36 8.04 7.36
C GLU A 9 19.15 6.70 6.65
N ILE A 10 19.67 5.60 7.20
CA ILE A 10 19.43 4.25 6.68
C ILE A 10 17.95 3.88 6.80
N PHE A 11 17.34 4.21 7.93
CA PHE A 11 15.92 3.93 8.15
C PHE A 11 15.04 4.73 7.18
N ASN A 12 15.35 6.00 6.92
CA ASN A 12 14.61 6.81 5.96
C ASN A 12 14.82 6.32 4.51
N LYS A 13 16.06 5.99 4.10
CA LYS A 13 16.33 5.38 2.79
C LYS A 13 15.61 4.05 2.60
N SER A 14 15.59 3.21 3.63
CA SER A 14 14.87 1.93 3.59
C SER A 14 13.36 2.12 3.42
N LYS A 15 12.79 3.16 4.04
CA LYS A 15 11.38 3.52 3.89
C LYS A 15 11.05 4.02 2.49
N GLU A 16 11.90 4.86 1.90
CA GLU A 16 11.74 5.30 0.51
C GLU A 16 11.77 4.12 -0.47
N THR A 17 12.70 3.18 -0.31
CA THR A 17 12.75 1.97 -1.14
C THR A 17 11.53 1.05 -0.93
N ILE A 18 10.99 0.96 0.28
CA ILE A 18 9.75 0.22 0.56
C ILE A 18 8.56 0.89 -0.14
N CYS A 19 8.48 2.23 -0.09
CA CYS A 19 7.42 2.98 -0.76
C CYS A 19 7.47 2.80 -2.28
N GLU A 20 8.65 2.90 -2.91
CA GLU A 20 8.81 2.71 -4.35
C GLU A 20 8.41 1.31 -4.80
N LYS A 21 8.85 0.27 -4.05
CA LYS A 21 8.46 -1.11 -4.33
C LYS A 21 6.96 -1.31 -4.20
N PHE A 22 6.35 -0.72 -3.18
CA PHE A 22 4.92 -0.81 -2.97
C PHE A 22 4.14 -0.14 -4.10
N ILE A 23 4.51 1.09 -4.48
CA ILE A 23 3.89 1.80 -5.61
C ILE A 23 3.96 0.95 -6.88
N LYS A 24 5.13 0.36 -7.17
CA LYS A 24 5.30 -0.52 -8.31
C LYS A 24 4.38 -1.75 -8.27
N GLU A 25 4.20 -2.35 -7.10
CA GLU A 25 3.25 -3.46 -6.91
C GLU A 25 1.80 -3.01 -7.17
N ILE A 26 1.41 -1.80 -6.75
CA ILE A 26 0.10 -1.23 -7.08
C ILE A 26 -0.07 -1.10 -8.60
N GLU A 27 0.94 -0.54 -9.28
CA GLU A 27 0.92 -0.30 -10.73
C GLU A 27 0.82 -1.62 -11.52
N GLU A 28 1.62 -2.63 -11.19
CA GLU A 28 1.60 -3.94 -11.85
C GLU A 28 0.25 -4.64 -11.67
N ASN A 29 -0.31 -4.60 -10.45
CA ASN A 29 -1.61 -5.19 -10.16
C ASN A 29 -2.76 -4.46 -10.87
N LEU A 30 -2.68 -3.14 -11.00
CA LEU A 30 -3.65 -2.35 -11.75
C LEU A 30 -3.54 -2.58 -13.26
N GLU A 31 -2.33 -2.64 -13.80
CA GLU A 31 -2.10 -2.93 -15.22
C GLU A 31 -2.69 -4.28 -15.59
N LYS A 32 -2.48 -5.30 -14.74
CA LYS A 32 -3.07 -6.62 -14.91
C LYS A 32 -4.60 -6.58 -14.84
N ALA A 33 -5.16 -5.92 -13.82
CA ALA A 33 -6.61 -5.79 -13.67
C ALA A 33 -7.28 -5.09 -14.88
N ILE A 34 -6.62 -4.09 -15.45
CA ILE A 34 -7.08 -3.39 -16.65
C ILE A 34 -7.04 -4.31 -17.86
N LYS A 35 -5.89 -4.95 -18.12
CA LYS A 35 -5.66 -5.73 -19.33
C LYS A 35 -6.44 -7.04 -19.38
N GLU A 36 -6.55 -7.72 -18.24
CA GLU A 36 -7.12 -9.06 -18.17
C GLU A 36 -8.60 -9.05 -17.76
N GLU A 37 -9.00 -8.13 -16.89
CA GLU A 37 -10.34 -8.12 -16.29
C GLU A 37 -11.19 -6.91 -16.71
N GLY A 38 -10.61 -5.94 -17.43
CA GLY A 38 -11.29 -4.68 -17.78
C GLY A 38 -11.64 -3.82 -16.57
N LYS A 39 -10.99 -4.05 -15.43
CA LYS A 39 -11.24 -3.34 -14.16
C LYS A 39 -10.21 -2.24 -13.96
N ASN A 40 -10.66 -1.08 -13.51
CA ASN A 40 -9.78 0.04 -13.14
C ASN A 40 -9.37 0.03 -11.67
N TYR A 41 -9.51 -1.09 -10.96
CA TYR A 41 -9.22 -1.16 -9.54
C TYR A 41 -8.51 -2.46 -9.18
N THR A 42 -7.81 -2.43 -8.05
CA THR A 42 -7.18 -3.61 -7.47
C THR A 42 -7.28 -3.60 -5.94
N PHE A 43 -7.03 -4.77 -5.35
CA PHE A 43 -6.94 -4.98 -3.91
C PHE A 43 -5.54 -5.47 -3.56
N ILE A 44 -4.95 -4.89 -2.52
CA ILE A 44 -3.59 -5.19 -2.09
C ILE A 44 -3.61 -5.55 -0.62
N ASP A 45 -2.96 -6.67 -0.28
CA ASP A 45 -2.79 -7.07 1.11
C ASP A 45 -1.69 -6.20 1.75
N VAL A 46 -2.07 -5.44 2.76
CA VAL A 46 -1.19 -4.54 3.52
C VAL A 46 -1.15 -4.92 4.99
N THR A 47 -1.51 -6.16 5.34
CA THR A 47 -1.59 -6.66 6.71
C THR A 47 -0.29 -6.49 7.49
N LEU A 48 0.85 -6.66 6.81
CA LEU A 48 2.18 -6.54 7.41
C LEU A 48 2.73 -5.10 7.43
N MET A 49 1.99 -4.13 6.87
CA MET A 49 2.41 -2.74 6.87
C MET A 49 2.01 -2.03 8.16
N ASP A 50 2.94 -1.23 8.67
CA ASP A 50 2.67 -0.31 9.77
C ASP A 50 1.67 0.77 9.34
N ASP A 51 0.68 1.07 10.19
CA ASP A 51 -0.39 2.02 9.85
C ASP A 51 0.15 3.43 9.56
N VAL A 52 1.21 3.88 10.25
CA VAL A 52 1.79 5.20 10.02
C VAL A 52 2.47 5.26 8.65
N VAL A 53 3.09 4.16 8.22
CA VAL A 53 3.68 4.03 6.89
C VAL A 53 2.59 3.98 5.83
N LEU A 54 1.53 3.19 6.05
CA LEU A 54 0.40 3.04 5.14
C LEU A 54 -0.36 4.36 4.95
N ASP A 55 -0.63 5.10 6.03
CA ASP A 55 -1.32 6.39 5.96
C ASP A 55 -0.48 7.43 5.19
N LYS A 56 0.86 7.44 5.41
CA LYS A 56 1.77 8.29 4.63
C LYS A 56 1.80 7.91 3.15
N LEU A 57 1.75 6.63 2.84
CA LEU A 57 1.69 6.13 1.47
C LEU A 57 0.40 6.56 0.78
N ILE A 58 -0.76 6.35 1.42
CA ILE A 58 -2.06 6.79 0.92
C ILE A 58 -2.06 8.29 0.68
N HIS A 59 -1.57 9.08 1.64
CA HIS A 59 -1.50 10.53 1.51
C HIS A 59 -0.57 10.97 0.39
N THR A 60 0.56 10.27 0.19
CA THR A 60 1.50 10.53 -0.90
C THR A 60 0.88 10.18 -2.25
N LEU A 61 0.15 9.07 -2.35
CA LEU A 61 -0.58 8.66 -3.56
C LEU A 61 -1.69 9.64 -3.94
N ILE A 62 -2.42 10.18 -2.95
CA ILE A 62 -3.46 11.19 -3.16
C ILE A 62 -2.88 12.57 -3.51
N LYS A 63 -1.78 12.97 -2.87
CA LYS A 63 -1.16 14.30 -3.08
C LYS A 63 -0.25 14.37 -4.30
N SER A 64 0.41 13.27 -4.64
CA SER A 64 1.16 13.20 -5.89
C SER A 64 0.14 13.44 -7.00
N ASN A 65 0.42 14.37 -7.90
CA ASN A 65 -0.39 14.67 -9.08
C ASN A 65 -0.42 13.50 -10.09
N LEU A 66 -0.20 12.26 -9.62
CA LEU A 66 -0.71 11.02 -10.21
C LEU A 66 -2.24 11.11 -10.17
N THR A 67 -2.80 12.00 -10.99
CA THR A 67 -4.23 12.26 -11.23
C THR A 67 -5.03 11.02 -11.67
N ALA A 68 -4.36 9.88 -11.72
CA ALA A 68 -4.92 8.62 -12.09
C ALA A 68 -5.63 7.93 -10.93
N PHE A 69 -5.48 8.26 -9.63
CA PHE A 69 -6.23 7.56 -8.55
C PHE A 69 -7.51 8.31 -8.13
N THR A 70 -8.69 7.69 -8.29
CA THR A 70 -9.98 8.29 -7.89
C THR A 70 -10.38 7.92 -6.47
N LYS A 71 -9.93 6.75 -5.97
CA LYS A 71 -10.36 6.24 -4.67
C LYS A 71 -9.32 5.31 -4.07
N ILE A 72 -8.97 5.56 -2.81
CA ILE A 72 -8.11 4.71 -2.01
C ILE A 72 -8.80 4.46 -0.67
N ASN A 73 -9.12 3.20 -0.36
CA ASN A 73 -9.82 2.81 0.86
C ASN A 73 -9.06 1.70 1.60
N LYS A 74 -9.03 1.77 2.94
CA LYS A 74 -8.52 0.71 3.81
C LYS A 74 -9.67 -0.09 4.40
N PHE A 75 -9.55 -1.42 4.38
CA PHE A 75 -10.45 -2.35 5.03
C PHE A 75 -9.69 -3.19 6.04
N GLU A 76 -10.32 -3.47 7.18
CA GLU A 76 -9.77 -4.35 8.21
C GLU A 76 -10.80 -5.44 8.52
N GLU A 77 -10.40 -6.70 8.37
CA GLU A 77 -11.26 -7.85 8.63
C GLU A 77 -10.57 -8.79 9.61
N PRO A 78 -11.25 -9.23 10.69
CA PRO A 78 -10.70 -10.21 11.61
C PRO A 78 -10.64 -11.59 10.93
N ILE A 79 -9.45 -12.16 10.85
CA ILE A 79 -9.19 -13.51 10.35
C ILE A 79 -8.66 -14.36 11.48
N LYS A 80 -9.28 -15.53 11.69
CA LYS A 80 -8.79 -16.51 12.63
C LYS A 80 -7.71 -17.37 11.97
N LYS A 81 -6.51 -17.40 12.56
CA LYS A 81 -5.46 -18.35 12.20
C LYS A 81 -5.93 -19.76 12.53
N GLU A 82 -5.91 -20.66 11.55
CA GLU A 82 -6.35 -22.05 11.75
C GLU A 82 -5.38 -22.83 12.64
N ASP A 83 -4.10 -22.44 12.62
CA ASP A 83 -2.98 -23.08 13.32
C ASP A 83 -2.91 -22.70 14.81
N THR A 84 -3.18 -21.45 15.17
CA THR A 84 -3.10 -20.97 16.57
C THR A 84 -4.45 -20.62 17.20
N GLY A 85 -5.49 -20.47 16.38
CA GLY A 85 -6.78 -19.96 16.81
C GLY A 85 -6.80 -18.46 17.13
N GLU A 86 -5.67 -17.76 16.95
CA GLU A 86 -5.56 -16.31 17.18
C GLU A 86 -6.27 -15.52 16.09
N PHE A 87 -6.81 -14.36 16.46
CA PHE A 87 -7.35 -13.41 15.50
C PHE A 87 -6.27 -12.42 15.07
N ILE A 88 -6.03 -12.35 13.75
CA ILE A 88 -5.27 -11.27 13.12
C ILE A 88 -6.23 -10.37 12.35
N TYR A 89 -5.93 -9.08 12.26
CA TYR A 89 -6.69 -8.17 11.41
C TYR A 89 -6.00 -8.12 10.05
N LYS A 90 -6.63 -8.72 9.03
CA LYS A 90 -6.17 -8.59 7.65
C LYS A 90 -6.49 -7.18 7.20
N LYS A 91 -5.47 -6.47 6.72
CA LYS A 91 -5.62 -5.12 6.18
C LYS A 91 -5.55 -5.20 4.67
N THR A 92 -6.58 -4.69 4.01
CA THR A 92 -6.65 -4.66 2.55
C THR A 92 -6.76 -3.22 2.07
N LEU A 93 -5.90 -2.83 1.15
CA LEU A 93 -5.95 -1.54 0.47
C LEU A 93 -6.66 -1.71 -0.87
N TYR A 94 -7.76 -1.01 -1.05
CA TYR A 94 -8.41 -0.85 -2.34
C TYR A 94 -7.88 0.39 -3.02
N VAL A 95 -7.49 0.26 -4.29
CA VAL A 95 -7.00 1.35 -5.11
C VAL A 95 -7.74 1.34 -6.44
N GLN A 96 -8.31 2.48 -6.82
CA GLN A 96 -9.03 2.66 -8.07
C GLN A 96 -8.46 3.80 -8.89
N LEU A 97 -8.34 3.56 -10.19
CA LEU A 97 -7.93 4.53 -11.18
C LEU A 97 -9.12 5.30 -11.80
N ASN A 98 -8.88 6.58 -12.08
CA ASN A 98 -9.77 7.44 -12.84
C ASN A 98 -9.55 7.15 -14.31
N MET A 99 -10.41 6.29 -14.86
CA MET A 99 -10.54 6.20 -16.31
C MET A 99 -11.43 7.35 -16.75
N ASN A 100 -10.85 8.55 -16.87
CA ASN A 100 -11.46 9.52 -17.77
C ASN A 100 -11.29 8.96 -19.19
N PRO A 101 -12.38 8.79 -19.96
CA PRO A 101 -12.28 8.41 -21.37
C PRO A 101 -11.57 9.47 -22.21
#